data_AF-A0A432SNM1-F1
#
_entry.id   AF-A0A432SNM1-F1
#
_cell.length_a   1.000
_cell.length_b   1.000
_cell.length_c   1.000
_cell.angle_alpha   90.00
_cell.angle_beta   90.00
_cell.angle_gamma   90.00
#
_symmetry.space_group_name_H-M   'P 1'
#
loop_
_entity.id
_entity.type
_entity.pdbx_description
1 polymer ?
#
loop_
_entity_poly.entity_id
_entity_poly.type
_entity_poly.pdbx_seq_one_letter_code
_entity_poly.pdbx_strand_id
1 'polypeptide(L)'
;MNKSVLTNIVALLLIGLSLIPALESVAKILLFSGLFALSGALTNQLAIHMLFEKVPFLYGSGIIQLRFEAFKEAIRELMMTQFFTQEQITHFFETEEQKINLVPVVESTDFSPAFDALSNTVMESNLGSMLNMFGGESALEQLRDPFTRKMQRAMVKIVQSKAFETQLAHYINHSTLRQDVKDSIETIIQKRLDALTPVMVKEMVHTLMREHLGWLVVWGGVFGGLIGALSALLLPS
;
A
#
# COMPACT_ATOMS: atom_id res chain seq x y z
N MET A 1 4.10 28.07 15.84
CA MET A 1 3.70 29.43 15.40
C MET A 1 3.66 29.44 13.88
N ASN A 2 2.54 29.79 13.26
CA ASN A 2 2.39 29.68 11.80
C ASN A 2 3.41 30.59 11.11
N LYS A 3 4.35 30.04 10.34
CA LYS A 3 5.41 30.80 9.64
C LYS A 3 4.80 31.93 8.80
N SER A 4 3.63 31.68 8.22
CA SER A 4 2.80 32.65 7.48
C SER A 4 2.39 33.89 8.30
N VAL A 5 2.03 33.71 9.58
CA VAL A 5 1.59 34.83 10.44
C VAL A 5 2.75 35.77 10.72
N LEU A 6 3.95 35.23 10.95
CA LEU A 6 5.15 36.04 11.15
C LEU A 6 5.45 36.90 9.91
N THR A 7 5.39 36.32 8.72
CA THR A 7 5.62 37.05 7.46
C THR A 7 4.61 38.18 7.26
N ASN A 8 3.33 37.93 7.52
CA ASN A 8 2.28 38.96 7.43
C ASN A 8 2.51 40.09 8.46
N ILE A 9 2.89 39.76 9.69
CA ILE A 9 3.21 40.76 10.73
C ILE A 9 4.41 41.61 10.31
N VAL A 10 5.48 40.99 9.82
CA VAL A 10 6.67 41.73 9.34
C VAL A 10 6.31 42.66 8.19
N ALA A 11 5.52 42.19 7.22
CA ALA A 11 5.06 43.03 6.11
C ALA A 11 4.22 44.22 6.60
N LEU A 12 3.30 44.01 7.55
CA LEU A 12 2.51 45.07 8.15
C LEU A 12 3.36 46.06 8.96
N LEU A 13 4.39 45.59 9.65
CA LEU A 13 5.35 46.44 10.36
C LEU A 13 6.13 47.32 9.39
N LEU A 14 6.57 46.79 8.23
CA LEU A 14 7.24 47.60 7.21
C LEU A 14 6.32 48.71 6.67
N ILE A 15 5.03 48.40 6.44
CA ILE A 15 4.02 49.40 6.05
C ILE A 15 3.86 50.43 7.17
N GLY A 16 3.72 50.02 8.43
CA GLY A 16 3.57 50.93 9.57
C GLY A 16 4.77 51.86 9.77
N LEU A 17 5.99 51.33 9.65
CA LEU A 17 7.23 52.10 9.74
C LEU A 17 7.38 53.12 8.62
N SER A 18 6.83 52.84 7.43
CA SER A 18 6.85 53.78 6.31
C SER A 18 6.05 55.06 6.54
N LEU A 19 5.10 55.05 7.49
CA LEU A 19 4.25 56.20 7.80
C LEU A 19 4.84 57.12 8.87
N ILE A 20 5.99 56.76 9.46
CA ILE A 20 6.65 57.56 10.49
C ILE A 20 7.41 58.71 9.83
N PRO A 21 7.11 59.99 10.17
CA PRO A 21 7.76 61.15 9.54
C PRO A 21 9.29 61.17 9.69
N ALA A 22 9.81 60.59 10.77
CA ALA A 22 11.25 60.49 11.00
C ALA A 22 12.01 59.58 10.00
N LEU A 23 11.30 58.79 9.19
CA LEU A 23 11.86 57.82 8.24
C LEU A 23 11.59 58.21 6.77
N GLU A 24 11.30 59.47 6.50
CA GLU A 24 10.88 59.98 5.18
C GLU A 24 11.81 59.55 4.03
N SER A 25 13.12 59.53 4.25
CA SER A 25 14.13 59.15 3.26
C SER A 25 14.03 57.70 2.77
N VAL A 26 13.47 56.79 3.60
CA VAL A 26 13.34 55.35 3.29
C VAL A 26 11.86 54.94 3.22
N ALA A 27 10.93 55.87 3.47
CA ALA A 27 9.49 55.61 3.53
C ALA A 27 8.96 54.91 2.27
N LYS A 28 9.34 55.37 1.08
CA LYS A 28 8.92 54.76 -0.20
C LYS A 28 9.36 53.31 -0.33
N ILE A 29 10.59 53.00 0.06
CA ILE A 29 11.16 51.65 0.02
C ILE A 29 10.42 50.75 1.00
N LEU A 30 10.24 51.20 2.26
CA LEU A 30 9.53 50.44 3.29
C LEU A 30 8.06 50.17 2.90
N LEU A 31 7.38 51.17 2.33
CA LEU A 31 5.98 51.05 1.91
C LEU A 31 5.83 50.03 0.77
N PHE A 32 6.64 50.14 -0.29
CA PHE A 32 6.56 49.24 -1.44
C PHE A 32 6.99 47.83 -1.06
N SER A 33 8.09 47.68 -0.29
CA SER A 33 8.48 46.38 0.25
C SER A 33 7.38 45.77 1.11
N GLY A 34 6.79 46.54 2.02
CA GLY A 34 5.71 46.04 2.88
C GLY A 34 4.46 45.63 2.10
N LEU A 35 4.01 46.44 1.14
CA LEU A 35 2.83 46.14 0.32
C LEU A 35 3.03 44.92 -0.57
N PHE A 36 4.16 44.82 -1.26
CA PHE A 36 4.44 43.68 -2.13
C PHE A 36 4.72 42.41 -1.31
N ALA A 37 5.40 42.51 -0.17
CA ALA A 37 5.57 41.39 0.76
C ALA A 37 4.23 40.87 1.28
N LEU A 38 3.33 41.77 1.69
CA LEU A 38 2.00 41.40 2.17
C LEU A 38 1.17 40.74 1.05
N SER A 39 1.17 41.33 -0.14
CA SER A 39 0.46 40.78 -1.30
C SER A 39 0.97 39.39 -1.68
N GLY A 40 2.29 39.20 -1.73
CA GLY A 40 2.91 37.90 -2.03
C GLY A 40 2.60 36.85 -0.98
N ALA A 41 2.69 37.20 0.31
CA ALA A 41 2.36 36.30 1.40
C ALA A 41 0.87 35.91 1.41
N LEU A 42 -0.05 36.88 1.25
CA LEU A 42 -1.49 36.63 1.23
C LEU A 42 -1.92 35.80 0.03
N THR A 43 -1.44 36.14 -1.17
CA THR A 43 -1.73 35.39 -2.40
C THR A 43 -1.32 33.93 -2.24
N ASN A 44 -0.15 33.71 -1.64
CA ASN A 44 0.33 32.35 -1.47
C ASN A 44 -0.40 31.58 -0.36
N GLN A 45 -0.78 32.26 0.72
CA GLN A 45 -1.64 31.68 1.76
C GLN A 45 -2.99 31.26 1.17
N LEU A 46 -3.57 32.09 0.31
CA LEU A 46 -4.81 31.78 -0.41
C LEU A 46 -4.61 30.59 -1.36
N ALA A 47 -3.52 30.55 -2.12
CA ALA A 47 -3.22 29.43 -3.01
C ALA A 47 -3.13 28.11 -2.25
N ILE A 48 -2.43 28.09 -1.10
CA ILE A 48 -2.37 26.90 -0.23
C ILE A 48 -3.76 26.51 0.25
N HIS A 49 -4.57 27.46 0.72
CA HIS A 49 -5.94 27.18 1.15
C HIS A 49 -6.80 26.59 0.02
N MET A 50 -6.69 27.15 -1.19
CA MET A 50 -7.38 26.68 -2.37
C MET A 50 -6.94 25.28 -2.83
N LEU A 51 -5.74 24.79 -2.47
CA LEU A 51 -5.37 23.41 -2.80
C LEU A 51 -6.27 22.39 -2.07
N PHE A 52 -6.61 22.69 -0.81
CA PHE A 52 -7.33 21.76 0.07
C PHE A 52 -8.84 22.03 0.14
N GLU A 53 -9.24 23.31 0.09
CA GLU A 53 -10.62 23.73 0.27
C GLU A 53 -11.17 24.42 -0.98
N LYS A 54 -12.47 24.21 -1.22
CA LYS A 54 -13.19 24.86 -2.32
C LYS A 54 -13.56 26.27 -1.90
N VAL A 55 -13.08 27.25 -2.65
CA VAL A 55 -13.36 28.67 -2.42
C VAL A 55 -14.34 29.15 -3.49
N PRO A 56 -15.47 29.77 -3.11
CA PRO A 56 -16.42 30.29 -4.09
C PRO A 56 -15.76 31.35 -4.98
N PHE A 57 -16.14 31.38 -6.26
CA PHE A 57 -15.61 32.29 -7.29
C PHE A 57 -14.15 32.08 -7.74
N LEU A 58 -13.39 31.18 -7.11
CA LEU A 58 -12.02 30.87 -7.52
C LEU A 58 -11.93 29.50 -8.19
N TYR A 59 -11.73 29.51 -9.51
CA TYR A 59 -11.50 28.31 -10.31
C TYR A 59 -10.22 27.58 -9.86
N GLY A 60 -10.27 26.25 -9.87
CA GLY A 60 -9.14 25.41 -9.43
C GLY A 60 -9.01 25.25 -7.91
N SER A 61 -9.95 25.79 -7.13
CA SER A 61 -10.00 25.52 -5.68
C SER A 61 -10.53 24.12 -5.35
N GLY A 62 -10.06 23.54 -4.24
CA GLY A 62 -10.34 22.18 -3.82
C GLY A 62 -9.71 21.10 -4.69
N ILE A 63 -8.60 21.40 -5.39
CA ILE A 63 -8.03 20.51 -6.43
C ILE A 63 -7.74 19.09 -5.92
N ILE A 64 -7.32 18.94 -4.66
CA ILE A 64 -7.00 17.62 -4.07
C ILE A 64 -8.26 16.76 -3.97
N GLN A 65 -9.37 17.34 -3.51
CA GLN A 65 -10.65 16.64 -3.44
C GLN A 65 -11.23 16.39 -4.84
N LEU A 66 -11.07 17.34 -5.76
CA LEU A 66 -11.56 17.22 -7.15
C LEU A 66 -10.83 16.12 -7.94
N ARG A 67 -9.55 15.88 -7.64
CA ARG A 67 -8.73 14.84 -8.28
C ARG A 67 -8.64 13.54 -7.48
N PHE A 68 -9.60 13.31 -6.58
CA PHE A 68 -9.63 12.13 -5.71
C PHE A 68 -9.46 10.80 -6.47
N GLU A 69 -10.13 10.62 -7.61
CA GLU A 69 -10.00 9.40 -8.43
C GLU A 69 -8.56 9.20 -8.95
N ALA A 70 -7.89 10.27 -9.36
CA ALA A 70 -6.50 10.20 -9.80
C ALA A 70 -5.56 9.81 -8.65
N PHE A 71 -5.85 10.24 -7.41
CA PHE A 71 -5.10 9.81 -6.24
C PHE A 71 -5.30 8.33 -5.95
N LYS A 72 -6.54 7.81 -6.02
CA LYS A 72 -6.79 6.36 -5.84
C LYS A 72 -6.00 5.55 -6.85
N GLU A 73 -6.04 5.96 -8.12
CA GLU A 73 -5.34 5.26 -9.19
C GLU A 73 -3.81 5.29 -9.00
N ALA A 74 -3.26 6.45 -8.63
CA ALA A 74 -1.83 6.56 -8.33
C ALA A 74 -1.40 5.66 -7.16
N ILE A 75 -2.24 5.53 -6.12
CA ILE A 75 -1.96 4.62 -4.99
C ILE A 75 -2.04 3.16 -5.46
N ARG A 76 -3.05 2.79 -6.26
CA ARG A 76 -3.19 1.45 -6.83
C ARG A 76 -1.93 1.07 -7.62
N GLU A 77 -1.53 1.96 -8.52
CA GLU A 77 -0.35 1.78 -9.36
C GLU A 77 0.91 1.63 -8.51
N LEU A 78 1.13 2.53 -7.54
CA LEU A 78 2.27 2.45 -6.62
C LEU A 78 2.30 1.11 -5.86
N MET A 79 1.16 0.65 -5.35
CA MET A 79 1.07 -0.62 -4.64
C MET A 79 1.42 -1.81 -5.54
N MET A 80 0.80 -1.89 -6.73
CA MET A 80 0.99 -3.03 -7.63
C MET A 80 2.36 -3.04 -8.30
N THR A 81 2.93 -1.86 -8.57
CA THR A 81 4.22 -1.73 -9.29
C THR A 81 5.43 -1.71 -8.37
N GLN A 82 5.29 -1.34 -7.09
CA GLN A 82 6.42 -1.24 -6.15
C GLN A 82 6.40 -2.29 -5.04
N PHE A 83 5.21 -2.72 -4.58
CA PHE A 83 5.06 -3.59 -3.40
C PHE A 83 4.55 -5.00 -3.71
N PHE A 84 3.83 -5.18 -4.82
CA PHE A 84 3.28 -6.48 -5.22
C PHE A 84 3.67 -6.82 -6.66
N THR A 85 4.97 -6.67 -6.95
CA THR A 85 5.50 -7.03 -8.25
C THR A 85 5.50 -8.55 -8.45
N GLN A 86 5.56 -8.97 -9.71
CA GLN A 86 5.67 -10.40 -10.04
C GLN A 86 6.89 -11.05 -9.37
N GLU A 87 8.00 -10.31 -9.31
CA GLU A 87 9.25 -10.76 -8.70
C GLU A 87 9.11 -10.93 -7.18
N GLN A 88 8.52 -9.94 -6.49
CA GLN A 88 8.31 -10.01 -5.04
C GLN A 88 7.38 -11.16 -4.65
N ILE A 89 6.31 -11.37 -5.42
CA ILE A 89 5.39 -12.51 -5.20
C ILE A 89 6.13 -13.82 -5.44
N THR A 90 6.95 -13.91 -6.49
CA THR A 90 7.76 -15.11 -6.76
C THR A 90 8.71 -15.41 -5.61
N HIS A 91 9.47 -14.41 -5.15
CA HIS A 91 10.38 -14.55 -4.01
C HIS A 91 9.65 -14.96 -2.72
N PHE A 92 8.42 -14.46 -2.50
CA PHE A 92 7.59 -14.88 -1.37
C PHE A 92 7.29 -16.38 -1.40
N PHE A 93 6.86 -16.91 -2.55
CA PHE A 93 6.60 -18.35 -2.69
C PHE A 93 7.86 -19.19 -2.53
N GLU A 94 8.98 -18.81 -3.14
CA GLU A 94 10.26 -19.52 -2.99
C GLU A 94 10.71 -19.61 -1.52
N THR A 95 10.43 -18.57 -0.72
CA THR A 95 10.77 -18.53 0.71
C THR A 95 9.82 -19.38 1.55
N GLU A 96 8.52 -19.35 1.25
CA GLU A 96 7.50 -20.07 2.03
C GLU A 96 7.40 -21.56 1.64
N GLU A 97 7.75 -21.93 0.41
CA GLU A 97 7.86 -23.33 -0.06
C GLU A 97 8.76 -24.16 0.87
N GLN A 98 9.86 -23.58 1.36
CA GLN A 98 10.80 -24.24 2.25
C GLN A 98 10.21 -24.55 3.65
N LYS A 99 9.03 -24.02 3.97
CA LYS A 99 8.38 -24.15 5.29
C LYS A 99 7.13 -25.03 5.28
N ILE A 100 6.70 -25.53 4.12
CA ILE A 100 5.46 -26.31 4.02
C ILE A 100 5.68 -27.72 4.62
N ASN A 101 5.18 -27.92 5.84
CA ASN A 101 5.15 -29.24 6.48
C ASN A 101 3.80 -29.92 6.25
N LEU A 102 3.75 -30.93 5.38
CA LEU A 102 2.53 -31.69 5.09
C LEU A 102 2.30 -32.89 6.03
N VAL A 103 3.22 -33.17 6.96
CA VAL A 103 3.08 -34.29 7.91
C VAL A 103 1.76 -34.21 8.70
N PRO A 104 1.35 -33.06 9.27
CA PRO A 104 0.08 -32.97 10.01
C PRO A 104 -1.15 -33.27 9.14
N VAL A 105 -1.09 -32.96 7.85
CA VAL A 105 -2.17 -33.26 6.89
C VAL A 105 -2.25 -34.77 6.67
N VAL A 106 -1.12 -35.42 6.44
CA VAL A 106 -1.06 -36.90 6.31
C VAL A 106 -1.52 -37.58 7.60
N GLU A 107 -1.15 -37.04 8.76
CA GLU A 107 -1.51 -37.63 10.06
C GLU A 107 -3.00 -37.51 10.40
N SER A 108 -3.67 -36.49 9.88
CA SER A 108 -5.11 -36.28 10.04
C SER A 108 -5.96 -36.92 8.92
N THR A 109 -5.32 -37.52 7.90
CA THR A 109 -6.00 -38.17 6.78
C THR A 109 -6.47 -39.58 7.16
N ASP A 110 -7.73 -39.91 6.84
CA ASP A 110 -8.27 -41.26 6.98
C ASP A 110 -7.86 -42.15 5.78
N PHE A 111 -7.13 -43.23 6.06
CA PHE A 111 -6.68 -44.20 5.06
C PHE A 111 -7.59 -45.43 4.94
N SER A 112 -8.70 -45.48 5.68
CA SER A 112 -9.67 -46.58 5.60
C SER A 112 -10.16 -46.84 4.17
N PRO A 113 -10.47 -45.83 3.34
CA PRO A 113 -10.90 -46.05 1.95
C PRO A 113 -9.83 -46.75 1.09
N ALA A 114 -8.55 -46.49 1.35
CA ALA A 114 -7.45 -47.14 0.63
C ALA A 114 -7.32 -48.62 1.01
N PHE A 115 -7.59 -48.96 2.28
CA PHE A 115 -7.67 -50.34 2.72
C PHE A 115 -8.87 -51.06 2.10
N ASP A 116 -10.05 -50.44 2.11
CA ASP A 116 -11.26 -51.03 1.53
C ASP A 116 -11.09 -51.34 0.05
N ALA A 117 -10.52 -50.40 -0.71
CA ALA A 117 -10.21 -50.60 -2.12
C ALA A 117 -9.23 -51.77 -2.35
N LEU A 118 -8.18 -51.87 -1.52
CA LEU A 118 -7.23 -52.98 -1.60
C LEU A 118 -7.89 -54.32 -1.24
N SER A 119 -8.66 -54.35 -0.15
CA SER A 119 -9.36 -55.55 0.33
C SER A 119 -10.30 -56.08 -0.74
N ASN A 120 -11.15 -55.22 -1.31
CA ASN A 120 -12.06 -55.57 -2.40
C ASN A 120 -11.31 -56.12 -3.61
N THR A 121 -10.22 -55.45 -4.03
CA THR A 121 -9.41 -55.91 -5.17
C THR A 121 -8.78 -57.28 -4.91
N VAL A 122 -8.33 -57.55 -3.68
CA VAL A 122 -7.77 -58.85 -3.30
C VAL A 122 -8.86 -59.93 -3.31
N MET A 123 -10.04 -59.63 -2.76
CA MET A 123 -11.18 -60.56 -2.69
C MET A 123 -11.73 -60.91 -4.08
N GLU A 124 -11.73 -59.95 -5.01
CA GLU A 124 -12.14 -60.16 -6.41
C GLU A 124 -11.10 -60.94 -7.24
N SER A 125 -9.86 -61.04 -6.75
CA SER A 125 -8.76 -61.72 -7.45
C SER A 125 -8.71 -63.24 -7.18
N ASN A 126 -7.87 -63.93 -7.95
CA ASN A 126 -7.56 -65.35 -7.71
C ASN A 126 -7.01 -65.63 -6.30
N LEU A 127 -6.40 -64.62 -5.64
CA LEU A 127 -5.95 -64.73 -4.25
C LEU A 127 -7.14 -64.74 -3.26
N GLY A 128 -8.19 -63.98 -3.54
CA GLY A 128 -9.43 -63.97 -2.73
C GLY A 128 -10.12 -65.32 -2.68
N SER A 129 -10.15 -66.01 -3.82
CA SER A 129 -10.68 -67.39 -3.92
C SER A 129 -9.92 -68.37 -3.02
N MET A 130 -8.60 -68.21 -2.87
CA MET A 130 -7.78 -69.01 -1.95
C MET A 130 -7.95 -68.55 -0.48
N LEU A 131 -8.09 -67.24 -0.24
CA LEU A 131 -8.28 -66.66 1.10
C LEU A 131 -9.61 -67.07 1.74
N ASN A 132 -10.64 -67.33 0.96
CA ASN A 132 -11.93 -67.85 1.45
C ASN A 132 -11.77 -69.18 2.20
N MET A 133 -10.73 -69.98 1.89
CA MET A 133 -10.43 -71.22 2.62
C MET A 133 -9.84 -70.96 4.02
N PHE A 134 -9.34 -69.75 4.29
CA PHE A 134 -8.66 -69.35 5.52
C PHE A 134 -9.38 -68.19 6.27
N GLY A 135 -10.68 -67.99 6.03
CA GLY A 135 -11.49 -66.99 6.74
C GLY A 135 -11.84 -65.74 5.92
N GLY A 136 -11.44 -65.68 4.65
CA GLY A 136 -11.91 -64.69 3.67
C GLY A 136 -11.71 -63.24 4.11
N GLU A 137 -12.74 -62.43 3.93
CA GLU A 137 -12.76 -61.00 4.25
C GLU A 137 -12.45 -60.71 5.73
N SER A 138 -12.92 -61.55 6.66
CA SER A 138 -12.65 -61.39 8.09
C SER A 138 -11.16 -61.54 8.45
N ALA A 139 -10.39 -62.28 7.65
CA ALA A 139 -8.95 -62.40 7.84
C ALA A 139 -8.22 -61.13 7.36
N LEU A 140 -8.71 -60.49 6.29
CA LEU A 140 -8.19 -59.21 5.81
C LEU A 140 -8.49 -58.08 6.79
N GLU A 141 -9.69 -58.07 7.37
CA GLU A 141 -10.14 -57.00 8.28
C GLU A 141 -9.22 -56.82 9.50
N GLN A 142 -8.60 -57.91 9.99
CA GLN A 142 -7.58 -57.85 11.06
C GLN A 142 -6.33 -57.05 10.67
N LEU A 143 -6.09 -56.89 9.37
CA LEU A 143 -4.97 -56.16 8.81
C LEU A 143 -5.28 -54.68 8.53
N ARG A 144 -6.52 -54.21 8.72
CA ARG A 144 -6.92 -52.82 8.49
C ARG A 144 -6.01 -51.85 9.23
N ASP A 145 -5.98 -52.00 10.54
CA ASP A 145 -5.20 -51.20 11.48
C ASP A 145 -3.68 -51.17 11.16
N PRO A 146 -2.99 -52.31 11.03
CA PRO A 146 -1.57 -52.32 10.68
C PRO A 146 -1.30 -51.82 9.26
N PHE A 147 -2.22 -51.99 8.31
CA PHE A 147 -2.12 -51.43 6.96
C PHE A 147 -2.22 -49.90 6.99
N THR A 148 -3.28 -49.34 7.58
CA THR A 148 -3.50 -47.89 7.70
C THR A 148 -2.30 -47.20 8.35
N ARG A 149 -1.78 -47.76 9.45
CA ARG A 149 -0.56 -47.22 10.10
C ARG A 149 0.69 -47.29 9.21
N LYS A 150 0.88 -48.38 8.46
CA LYS A 150 2.01 -48.50 7.54
C LYS A 150 1.88 -47.54 6.36
N MET A 151 0.69 -47.38 5.82
CA MET A 151 0.39 -46.44 4.72
C MET A 151 0.63 -45.00 5.14
N GLN A 152 0.12 -44.60 6.31
CA GLN A 152 0.35 -43.28 6.87
C GLN A 152 1.87 -42.99 7.02
N ARG A 153 2.64 -43.93 7.60
CA ARG A 153 4.11 -43.77 7.71
C ARG A 153 4.80 -43.70 6.35
N ALA A 154 4.33 -44.47 5.36
CA ALA A 154 4.88 -44.43 4.01
C ALA A 154 4.59 -43.07 3.35
N MET A 155 3.36 -42.57 3.47
CA MET A 155 2.97 -41.23 2.99
C MET A 155 3.77 -40.12 3.67
N VAL A 156 3.99 -40.19 4.99
CA VAL A 156 4.85 -39.24 5.71
C VAL A 156 6.26 -39.21 5.09
N LYS A 157 6.86 -40.38 4.82
CA LYS A 157 8.17 -40.45 4.17
C LYS A 157 8.16 -39.89 2.74
N ILE A 158 7.06 -40.07 2.01
CA ILE A 158 6.91 -39.52 0.65
C ILE A 158 6.84 -38.00 0.71
N VAL A 159 5.99 -37.42 1.55
CA VAL A 159 5.83 -35.95 1.61
C VAL A 159 7.06 -35.24 2.18
N GLN A 160 7.87 -35.95 2.99
CA GLN A 160 9.18 -35.47 3.46
C GLN A 160 10.33 -35.76 2.49
N SER A 161 10.06 -36.44 1.36
CA SER A 161 11.12 -36.78 0.41
C SER A 161 11.49 -35.57 -0.44
N LYS A 162 12.79 -35.42 -0.72
CA LYS A 162 13.30 -34.37 -1.61
C LYS A 162 12.66 -34.41 -3.00
N ALA A 163 12.28 -35.60 -3.48
CA ALA A 163 11.59 -35.77 -4.76
C ALA A 163 10.21 -35.11 -4.73
N PHE A 164 9.44 -35.30 -3.66
CA PHE A 164 8.15 -34.67 -3.47
C PHE A 164 8.28 -33.14 -3.31
N GLU A 165 9.23 -32.69 -2.47
CA GLU A 165 9.51 -31.25 -2.30
C GLU A 165 9.84 -30.58 -3.65
N THR A 166 10.69 -31.21 -4.47
CA THR A 166 11.05 -30.68 -5.80
C THR A 166 9.85 -30.60 -6.73
N GLN A 167 8.97 -31.61 -6.69
CA GLN A 167 7.76 -31.63 -7.52
C GLN A 167 6.73 -30.59 -7.05
N LEU A 168 6.58 -30.42 -5.73
CA LEU A 168 5.69 -29.43 -5.13
C LEU A 168 6.17 -28.01 -5.49
N ALA A 169 7.46 -27.73 -5.32
CA ALA A 169 8.06 -26.47 -5.72
C ALA A 169 7.88 -26.18 -7.21
N HIS A 170 8.08 -27.19 -8.07
CA HIS A 170 7.81 -27.04 -9.50
C HIS A 170 6.34 -26.68 -9.75
N TYR A 171 5.39 -27.33 -9.08
CA TYR A 171 3.97 -27.05 -9.26
C TYR A 171 3.59 -25.64 -8.80
N ILE A 172 4.00 -25.23 -7.59
CA ILE A 172 3.71 -23.89 -7.07
C ILE A 172 4.27 -22.81 -8.01
N ASN A 173 5.52 -22.99 -8.45
CA ASN A 173 6.16 -22.04 -9.37
C ASN A 173 5.51 -22.02 -10.77
N HIS A 174 5.05 -23.14 -11.32
CA HIS A 174 4.49 -23.17 -12.69
C HIS A 174 2.96 -23.08 -12.72
N SER A 175 2.30 -23.06 -11.57
CA SER A 175 0.85 -22.94 -11.48
C SER A 175 0.38 -21.49 -11.66
N THR A 176 -0.92 -21.34 -11.94
CA THR A 176 -1.62 -20.05 -11.94
C THR A 176 -1.69 -19.42 -10.55
N LEU A 177 -1.35 -20.16 -9.48
CA LEU A 177 -1.49 -19.72 -8.09
C LEU A 177 -0.81 -18.37 -7.83
N ARG A 178 0.38 -18.13 -8.41
CA ARG A 178 1.09 -16.85 -8.27
C ARG A 178 0.28 -15.69 -8.85
N GLN A 179 -0.35 -15.91 -10.00
CA GLN A 179 -1.22 -14.93 -10.64
C GLN A 179 -2.51 -14.76 -9.85
N ASP A 180 -3.12 -15.86 -9.40
CA ASP A 180 -4.37 -15.85 -8.63
C ASP A 180 -4.21 -15.09 -7.29
N VAL A 181 -3.06 -15.24 -6.62
CA VAL A 181 -2.72 -14.48 -5.41
C VAL A 181 -2.51 -13.00 -5.72
N LYS A 182 -1.82 -12.67 -6.82
CA LYS A 182 -1.64 -11.29 -7.26
C LYS A 182 -2.99 -10.61 -7.53
N ASP A 183 -3.87 -11.28 -8.27
CA ASP A 183 -5.21 -10.77 -8.62
C ASP A 183 -6.10 -10.63 -7.37
N SER A 184 -5.94 -11.55 -6.41
CA SER A 184 -6.61 -11.47 -5.11
C SER A 184 -6.14 -10.25 -4.30
N ILE A 185 -4.82 -10.00 -4.27
CA ILE A 185 -4.24 -8.83 -3.60
C ILE A 185 -4.74 -7.54 -4.27
N GLU A 186 -4.72 -7.48 -5.60
CA GLU A 186 -5.24 -6.34 -6.35
C GLU A 186 -6.71 -6.06 -6.01
N THR A 187 -7.53 -7.11 -5.95
CA THR A 187 -8.94 -6.99 -5.56
C THR A 187 -9.12 -6.46 -4.14
N ILE A 188 -8.29 -6.89 -3.19
CA ILE A 188 -8.31 -6.40 -1.80
C ILE A 188 -7.91 -4.92 -1.75
N ILE A 189 -6.85 -4.55 -2.47
CA ILE A 189 -6.40 -3.16 -2.57
C ILE A 189 -7.49 -2.30 -3.18
N GLN A 190 -8.10 -2.73 -4.29
CA GLN A 190 -9.18 -2.00 -4.95
C GLN A 190 -10.35 -1.74 -4.00
N LYS A 191 -10.82 -2.76 -3.29
CA LYS A 191 -11.88 -2.60 -2.27
C LYS A 191 -11.51 -1.59 -1.19
N ARG A 192 -10.24 -1.58 -0.76
CA ARG A 192 -9.77 -0.63 0.25
C ARG A 192 -9.70 0.79 -0.30
N LEU A 193 -9.28 0.97 -1.55
CA LEU A 193 -9.24 2.26 -2.23
C LEU A 193 -10.66 2.81 -2.47
N ASP A 194 -11.62 1.95 -2.81
CA ASP A 194 -13.02 2.35 -2.99
C ASP A 194 -13.69 2.78 -1.69
N ALA A 195 -13.19 2.31 -0.55
CA ALA A 195 -13.63 2.76 0.77
C ALA A 195 -13.02 4.12 1.18
N LEU A 196 -12.05 4.65 0.43
CA LEU A 196 -11.51 5.98 0.70
C LEU A 196 -12.53 7.06 0.34
N THR A 197 -12.49 8.15 1.10
CA THR A 197 -13.28 9.35 0.79
C THR A 197 -12.36 10.50 0.40
N PRO A 198 -12.86 11.50 -0.35
CA PRO A 198 -12.08 12.71 -0.68
C PRO A 198 -11.50 13.42 0.54
N VAL A 199 -12.21 13.39 1.68
CA VAL A 199 -11.76 14.00 2.93
C VAL A 199 -10.54 13.28 3.50
N MET A 200 -10.54 11.94 3.50
CA MET A 200 -9.40 11.15 3.97
C MET A 200 -8.15 11.43 3.14
N VAL A 201 -8.27 11.53 1.81
CA VAL A 201 -7.13 11.85 0.92
C VAL A 201 -6.64 13.27 1.18
N LYS A 202 -7.54 14.25 1.35
CA LYS A 202 -7.19 15.60 1.75
C LYS A 202 -6.36 15.61 3.03
N GLU A 203 -6.80 14.88 4.06
CA GLU A 203 -6.11 14.79 5.35
C GLU A 203 -4.74 14.12 5.26
N MET A 204 -4.60 13.05 4.48
CA MET A 204 -3.32 12.40 4.22
C MET A 204 -2.33 13.37 3.54
N VAL A 205 -2.74 14.01 2.44
CA VAL A 205 -1.88 14.96 1.71
C VAL A 205 -1.56 16.18 2.57
N HIS A 206 -2.54 16.71 3.30
CA HIS A 206 -2.33 17.85 4.18
C HIS A 206 -1.32 17.53 5.27
N THR A 207 -1.43 16.36 5.91
CA THR A 207 -0.48 15.92 6.95
C THR A 207 0.95 15.83 6.40
N LEU A 208 1.13 15.28 5.20
CA LEU A 208 2.44 15.18 4.56
C LEU A 208 3.03 16.55 4.17
N MET A 209 2.19 17.50 3.74
CA MET A 209 2.67 18.75 3.15
C MET A 209 2.71 19.95 4.11
N ARG A 210 2.02 19.87 5.26
CA ARG A 210 1.79 21.03 6.17
C ARG A 210 3.08 21.75 6.55
N GLU A 211 4.15 21.01 6.83
CA GLU A 211 5.42 21.58 7.28
C GLU A 211 6.17 22.34 6.17
N HIS A 212 5.97 21.93 4.92
CA HIS A 212 6.67 22.47 3.76
C HIS A 212 5.91 23.63 3.12
N LEU A 213 4.57 23.57 3.06
CA LEU A 213 3.77 24.61 2.42
C LEU A 213 3.86 25.97 3.13
N GLY A 214 4.06 25.99 4.46
CA GLY A 214 4.24 27.23 5.21
C GLY A 214 5.44 28.07 4.75
N TRP A 215 6.50 27.43 4.22
CA TRP A 215 7.67 28.15 3.68
C TRP A 215 7.34 28.94 2.42
N LEU A 216 6.40 28.45 1.62
CA LEU A 216 6.01 29.09 0.37
C LEU A 216 5.44 30.50 0.65
N VAL A 217 4.73 30.66 1.77
CA VAL A 217 4.22 31.98 2.22
C VAL A 217 5.36 32.90 2.65
N VAL A 218 6.35 32.36 3.39
CA VAL A 218 7.52 33.14 3.82
C VAL A 218 8.28 33.66 2.61
N TRP A 219 8.56 32.80 1.64
CA TRP A 219 9.24 33.19 0.42
C TRP A 219 8.42 34.15 -0.43
N GLY A 220 7.10 33.97 -0.53
CA GLY A 220 6.21 34.94 -1.17
C GLY A 220 6.35 36.34 -0.57
N GLY A 221 6.45 36.44 0.76
CA GLY A 221 6.71 37.71 1.44
C GLY A 221 8.13 38.25 1.24
N VAL A 222 9.15 37.40 1.31
CA VAL A 222 10.56 37.82 1.11
C VAL A 222 10.77 38.33 -0.33
N PHE A 223 10.35 37.56 -1.34
CA PHE A 223 10.47 37.98 -2.74
C PHE A 223 9.59 39.18 -3.07
N GLY A 224 8.37 39.23 -2.54
CA GLY A 224 7.53 40.41 -2.64
C GLY A 224 8.21 41.65 -2.05
N GLY A 225 8.82 41.54 -0.87
CA GLY A 225 9.53 42.63 -0.23
C GLY A 225 10.76 43.10 -1.01
N LEU A 226 11.54 42.17 -1.56
CA LEU A 226 12.69 42.47 -2.42
C LEU A 226 12.26 43.17 -3.71
N ILE A 227 11.22 42.67 -4.38
CA ILE A 227 10.67 43.30 -5.59
C ILE A 227 10.16 44.70 -5.25
N GLY A 228 9.42 44.86 -4.15
CA GLY A 228 8.96 46.17 -3.70
C GLY A 228 10.10 47.16 -3.44
N ALA A 229 11.20 46.70 -2.82
CA ALA A 229 12.38 47.53 -2.59
C ALA A 229 13.03 47.97 -3.92
N LEU A 230 13.22 47.02 -4.83
CA LEU A 230 13.79 47.28 -6.16
C LEU A 230 12.91 48.22 -6.97
N SER A 231 11.58 48.03 -6.95
CA SER A 231 10.62 48.92 -7.60
C SER A 231 10.69 50.33 -7.04
N ALA A 232 10.79 50.49 -5.72
CA ALA A 232 10.92 51.82 -5.11
C ALA A 232 12.21 52.55 -5.51
N LEU A 233 13.29 51.79 -5.76
CA LEU A 233 14.61 52.31 -6.13
C LEU A 233 14.71 52.61 -7.65
N LEU A 234 14.01 51.83 -8.49
CA LEU A 234 14.02 51.95 -9.95
C LEU A 234 12.97 52.92 -10.50
N LEU A 235 11.82 53.08 -9.84
CA LEU A 235 10.80 54.07 -10.24
C LEU A 235 11.16 55.43 -9.61
N PRO A 236 11.67 56.40 -10.39
CA PRO A 236 11.87 57.75 -9.87
C PRO A 236 10.50 58.33 -9.52
N SER A 237 10.45 59.12 -8.43
CA SER A 237 9.31 59.99 -8.12
C SER A 237 9.16 61.07 -9.18
#